data_AF-A0A4R5A254-F1
#
_entry.id   AF-A0A4R5A254-F1
#
_cell.length_a   1.000
_cell.length_b   1.000
_cell.length_c   1.000
_cell.angle_alpha   90.00
_cell.angle_beta   90.00
_cell.angle_gamma   90.00
#
_symmetry.space_group_name_H-M   'P 1'
#
loop_
_entity.id
_entity.type
_entity.pdbx_description
1 polymer ?
#
loop_
_entity_poly.entity_id
_entity_poly.type
_entity_poly.pdbx_seq_one_letter_code
_entity_poly.pdbx_strand_id
1 'polypeptide(L)'
;MIDSGSRPPGTGGFVAELNAFYESCNRPPYRKLADISERLTALYGKRGLPVLSATAVFEVLAGRRKRAPSSAWVASFVLCCQRRAWETGVLASDPGISTLPGWQSRLRTAQSAPPADRSAQVRLTASQRASIENHGAHGRELLDRAAADDPDAAYRLAVLLGTDSGRGPGAVRLLAEAAAGGHAQAADLLGAGRGGIDHRTAARHAHRLGKSAAERAGGDRAALATALVYYKAAVQGGRLDAAFEITEILRYAGPDLAGP
;
A
#
# COMPACT_ATOMS: atom_id res chain seq x y z
N MET A 1 -9.78 -0.80 -34.01
CA MET A 1 -9.63 -1.91 -33.06
C MET A 1 -8.22 -1.82 -32.50
N ILE A 2 -8.02 -0.94 -31.52
CA ILE A 2 -6.69 -0.63 -30.99
C ILE A 2 -6.45 -1.58 -29.84
N ASP A 3 -5.44 -2.42 -30.03
CA ASP A 3 -4.91 -3.37 -29.07
C ASP A 3 -4.54 -2.62 -27.79
N SER A 4 -5.27 -2.89 -26.71
CA SER A 4 -5.01 -2.29 -25.40
C SER A 4 -3.72 -2.89 -24.88
N GLY A 5 -2.60 -2.23 -25.20
CA GLY A 5 -1.27 -2.51 -24.71
C GLY A 5 -1.23 -2.46 -23.19
N SER A 6 -1.65 -3.57 -22.59
CA SER A 6 -1.59 -3.79 -21.16
C SER A 6 -0.12 -3.86 -20.80
N ARG A 7 0.37 -2.77 -20.20
CA ARG A 7 1.73 -2.70 -19.65
C ARG A 7 2.01 -3.98 -18.86
N PRO A 8 3.14 -4.66 -19.09
CA PRO A 8 3.44 -5.89 -18.38
C PRO A 8 3.43 -5.60 -16.88
N PRO A 9 2.71 -6.39 -16.08
CA PRO A 9 2.66 -6.20 -14.63
C PRO A 9 4.09 -6.25 -14.09
N GLY A 10 4.50 -5.22 -13.35
CA GLY A 10 5.74 -5.28 -12.58
C GLY A 10 5.68 -6.37 -11.51
N THR A 11 6.72 -6.52 -10.70
CA THR A 11 6.79 -7.57 -9.66
C THR A 11 5.54 -7.62 -8.75
N GLY A 12 4.92 -6.46 -8.45
CA GLY A 12 3.66 -6.41 -7.70
C GLY A 12 2.47 -7.08 -8.40
N GLY A 13 2.36 -6.95 -9.73
CA GLY A 13 1.31 -7.64 -10.48
C GLY A 13 1.55 -9.15 -10.56
N PHE A 14 2.80 -9.61 -10.63
CA PHE A 14 3.10 -11.05 -10.52
C PHE A 14 2.74 -11.63 -9.14
N VAL A 15 2.97 -10.88 -8.06
CA VAL A 15 2.52 -11.28 -6.71
C VAL A 15 0.98 -11.33 -6.63
N ALA A 16 0.28 -10.41 -7.29
CA ALA A 16 -1.17 -10.46 -7.39
C ALA A 16 -1.66 -11.71 -8.14
N GLU A 17 -0.99 -12.11 -9.24
CA GLU A 17 -1.28 -13.36 -9.95
C GLU A 17 -1.03 -14.60 -9.09
N LEU A 18 0.06 -14.63 -8.31
CA LEU A 18 0.33 -15.72 -7.36
C LEU A 18 -0.76 -15.81 -6.28
N ASN A 19 -1.22 -14.67 -5.77
CA ASN A 19 -2.34 -14.63 -4.82
C ASN A 19 -3.63 -15.14 -5.47
N ALA A 20 -3.99 -14.67 -6.66
CA ALA A 20 -5.18 -15.15 -7.37
C ALA A 20 -5.12 -16.67 -7.62
N PHE A 21 -3.94 -17.21 -7.92
CA PHE A 21 -3.74 -18.64 -8.06
C PHE A 21 -3.90 -19.39 -6.72
N TYR A 22 -3.29 -18.89 -5.65
CA TYR A 22 -3.45 -19.44 -4.29
C TYR A 22 -4.92 -19.50 -3.84
N GLU A 23 -5.66 -18.43 -4.13
CA GLU A 23 -7.11 -18.34 -3.92
C GLU A 23 -7.87 -19.40 -4.71
N SER A 24 -7.55 -19.58 -6.00
CA SER A 24 -8.16 -20.61 -6.85
C SER A 24 -7.90 -22.04 -6.37
N CYS A 25 -6.82 -22.26 -5.61
CA CYS A 25 -6.50 -23.54 -4.97
C CYS A 25 -7.16 -23.72 -3.60
N ASN A 26 -8.16 -22.88 -3.26
CA ASN A 26 -8.87 -22.87 -1.98
C ASN A 26 -7.96 -22.59 -0.77
N ARG A 27 -7.02 -21.64 -0.92
CA ARG A 27 -6.15 -21.12 0.16
C ARG A 27 -5.51 -22.22 1.02
N PRO A 28 -4.72 -23.12 0.43
CA PRO A 28 -4.12 -24.23 1.16
C PRO A 28 -3.27 -23.73 2.35
N PRO A 29 -3.43 -24.27 3.57
CA PRO A 29 -2.69 -23.79 4.74
C PRO A 29 -1.18 -23.80 4.51
N TYR A 30 -0.48 -22.73 4.92
CA TYR A 30 0.98 -22.61 4.67
C TYR A 30 1.80 -23.77 5.22
N ARG A 31 1.40 -24.32 6.38
CA ARG A 31 2.02 -25.52 6.95
C ARG A 31 1.89 -26.72 6.03
N LYS A 32 0.74 -26.89 5.36
CA LYS A 32 0.54 -27.98 4.40
C LYS A 32 1.35 -27.78 3.12
N LEU A 33 1.55 -26.54 2.67
CA LEU A 33 2.46 -26.26 1.55
C LEU A 33 3.90 -26.61 1.91
N ALA A 34 4.34 -26.35 3.14
CA ALA A 34 5.66 -26.77 3.61
C ALA A 34 5.79 -28.31 3.61
N ASP A 35 4.83 -29.03 4.21
CA ASP A 35 4.79 -30.51 4.21
C ASP A 35 4.88 -31.10 2.79
N ILE A 36 4.13 -30.52 1.83
CA ILE A 36 4.14 -30.98 0.43
C ILE A 36 5.48 -30.65 -0.25
N SER A 37 6.08 -29.49 0.06
CA SER A 37 7.33 -29.05 -0.56
C SER A 37 8.49 -30.00 -0.31
N GLU A 38 8.54 -30.64 0.87
CA GLU A 38 9.53 -31.66 1.22
C GLU A 38 9.45 -32.90 0.32
N ARG A 39 8.27 -33.17 -0.26
CA ARG A 39 7.99 -34.37 -1.06
C ARG A 39 8.00 -34.13 -2.56
N LEU A 40 8.20 -32.89 -3.02
CA LEU A 40 8.05 -32.53 -4.44
C LEU A 40 8.98 -33.33 -5.37
N THR A 41 10.22 -33.59 -4.95
CA THR A 41 11.16 -34.37 -5.78
C THR A 41 10.69 -35.81 -5.95
N ALA A 42 10.09 -36.42 -4.93
CA ALA A 42 9.51 -37.75 -5.04
C ALA A 42 8.23 -37.76 -5.88
N LEU A 43 7.39 -36.71 -5.77
CA LEU A 43 6.11 -36.61 -6.47
C LEU A 43 6.27 -36.31 -7.97
N TYR A 44 7.23 -35.48 -8.35
CA TYR A 44 7.35 -34.94 -9.72
C TYR A 44 8.69 -35.23 -10.40
N GLY A 45 9.62 -35.93 -9.74
CA GLY A 45 10.93 -36.29 -10.30
C GLY A 45 11.89 -35.10 -10.56
N LYS A 46 11.48 -33.87 -10.22
CA LYS A 46 12.25 -32.66 -10.50
C LYS A 46 13.23 -32.35 -9.36
N ARG A 47 14.51 -32.23 -9.72
CA ARG A 47 15.59 -31.84 -8.81
C ARG A 47 15.67 -30.32 -8.67
N GLY A 48 16.21 -29.83 -7.55
CA GLY A 48 16.46 -28.41 -7.31
C GLY A 48 15.23 -27.58 -6.92
N LEU A 49 14.13 -28.24 -6.51
CA LEU A 49 12.97 -27.56 -5.94
C LEU A 49 13.22 -27.29 -4.44
N PRO A 50 13.25 -26.02 -3.99
CA PRO A 50 13.45 -25.71 -2.58
C PRO A 50 12.28 -26.16 -1.71
N VAL A 51 12.59 -26.60 -0.49
CA VAL A 51 11.61 -26.74 0.59
C VAL A 51 11.11 -25.34 0.97
N LEU A 52 9.80 -25.19 1.08
CA LEU A 52 9.14 -23.94 1.43
C LEU A 52 8.92 -23.88 2.93
N SER A 53 9.23 -22.73 3.56
CA SER A 53 8.77 -22.45 4.92
C SER A 53 7.46 -21.66 4.89
N ALA A 54 6.59 -21.88 5.88
CA ALA A 54 5.33 -21.15 6.00
C ALA A 54 5.55 -19.63 6.05
N THR A 55 6.57 -19.17 6.79
CA THR A 55 6.95 -17.75 6.87
C THR A 55 7.35 -17.19 5.51
N ALA A 56 8.16 -17.91 4.72
CA ALA A 56 8.58 -17.44 3.41
C ALA A 56 7.40 -17.32 2.43
N VAL A 57 6.45 -18.25 2.49
CA VAL A 57 5.20 -18.19 1.71
C VAL A 57 4.39 -16.95 2.07
N PHE A 58 4.16 -16.73 3.36
CA PHE A 58 3.44 -15.54 3.83
C PHE A 58 4.12 -14.24 3.39
N GLU A 59 5.44 -14.11 3.59
CA GLU A 59 6.18 -12.90 3.21
C GLU A 59 6.10 -12.58 1.71
N VAL A 60 6.16 -13.60 0.85
CA VAL A 60 6.07 -13.41 -0.60
C VAL A 60 4.65 -12.99 -0.99
N LEU A 61 3.63 -13.70 -0.51
CA LEU A 61 2.23 -13.41 -0.85
C LEU A 61 1.77 -12.05 -0.29
N ALA A 62 2.29 -11.65 0.87
CA ALA A 62 2.05 -10.34 1.46
C ALA A 62 2.87 -9.21 0.82
N GLY A 63 3.69 -9.50 -0.20
CA GLY A 63 4.52 -8.50 -0.87
C GLY A 63 5.62 -7.89 0.02
N ARG A 64 5.96 -8.52 1.14
CA ARG A 64 6.94 -7.98 2.12
C ARG A 64 8.39 -8.18 1.69
N ARG A 65 8.65 -9.00 0.67
CA ARG A 65 10.01 -9.24 0.17
C ARG A 65 10.45 -8.16 -0.80
N LYS A 66 11.62 -7.56 -0.51
CA LYS A 66 12.28 -6.57 -1.38
C LYS A 66 12.68 -7.12 -2.75
N ARG A 67 12.88 -8.45 -2.85
CA ARG A 67 13.30 -9.14 -4.08
C ARG A 67 12.18 -10.05 -4.58
N ALA A 68 12.02 -10.11 -5.89
CA ALA A 68 11.13 -11.06 -6.54
C ALA A 68 11.50 -12.51 -6.14
N PRO A 69 10.51 -13.40 -6.03
CA PRO A 69 10.78 -14.82 -5.78
C PRO A 69 11.60 -15.43 -6.93
N SER A 70 12.44 -16.41 -6.60
CA SER A 70 13.21 -17.13 -7.62
C SER A 70 12.31 -18.07 -8.42
N SER A 71 12.73 -18.43 -9.64
CA SER A 71 12.01 -19.39 -10.48
C SER A 71 11.80 -20.74 -9.78
N ALA A 72 12.79 -21.22 -9.03
CA ALA A 72 12.68 -22.47 -8.28
C ALA A 72 11.66 -22.39 -7.13
N TRP A 73 11.61 -21.23 -6.45
CA TRP A 73 10.61 -20.97 -5.41
C TRP A 73 9.19 -20.95 -6.00
N VAL A 74 8.99 -20.23 -7.11
CA VAL A 74 7.69 -20.16 -7.80
C VAL A 74 7.24 -21.56 -8.23
N ALA A 75 8.14 -22.35 -8.81
CA ALA A 75 7.82 -23.72 -9.21
C ALA A 75 7.38 -24.58 -8.02
N SER A 76 8.08 -24.49 -6.90
CA SER A 76 7.73 -25.26 -5.69
C SER A 76 6.38 -24.83 -5.13
N PHE A 77 6.12 -23.53 -5.07
CA PHE A 77 4.86 -22.97 -4.59
C PHE A 77 3.67 -23.40 -5.45
N VAL A 78 3.81 -23.29 -6.78
CA VAL A 78 2.77 -23.67 -7.73
C VAL A 78 2.42 -25.15 -7.60
N LEU A 79 3.43 -26.03 -7.60
CA LEU A 79 3.22 -27.48 -7.47
C LEU A 79 2.57 -27.83 -6.14
N CYS A 80 2.98 -27.20 -5.03
CA CYS A 80 2.34 -27.46 -3.73
C CYS A 80 0.86 -27.08 -3.73
N CYS A 81 0.50 -25.94 -4.33
CA CYS A 81 -0.89 -25.50 -4.41
C CYS A 81 -1.73 -26.43 -5.30
N GLN A 82 -1.21 -26.81 -6.48
CA GLN A 82 -1.87 -27.76 -7.39
C GLN A 82 -2.10 -29.11 -6.74
N ARG A 83 -1.05 -29.64 -6.11
CA ARG A 83 -1.12 -30.91 -5.40
C ARG A 83 -2.19 -30.88 -4.33
N ARG A 84 -2.21 -29.82 -3.51
CA ARG A 84 -3.18 -29.70 -2.43
C ARG A 84 -4.61 -29.55 -2.97
N ALA A 85 -4.79 -28.73 -4.00
CA ALA A 85 -6.09 -28.54 -4.63
C ALA A 85 -6.65 -29.85 -5.20
N TRP A 86 -5.79 -30.67 -5.82
CA TRP A 86 -6.17 -32.02 -6.27
C TRP A 86 -6.49 -32.95 -5.10
N GLU A 87 -5.66 -32.99 -4.05
CA GLU A 87 -5.91 -33.83 -2.84
C GLU A 87 -7.22 -33.47 -2.12
N THR A 88 -7.69 -32.23 -2.24
CA THR A 88 -8.98 -31.78 -1.67
C THR A 88 -10.14 -31.79 -2.65
N GLY A 89 -9.95 -32.25 -3.90
CA GLY A 89 -10.99 -32.30 -4.93
C GLY A 89 -11.38 -30.95 -5.54
N VAL A 90 -10.60 -29.89 -5.30
CA VAL A 90 -10.78 -28.57 -5.95
C VAL A 90 -10.37 -28.65 -7.42
N LEU A 91 -9.34 -29.45 -7.74
CA LEU A 91 -8.96 -29.79 -9.10
C LEU A 91 -9.30 -31.26 -9.40
N ALA A 92 -9.88 -31.50 -10.58
CA ALA A 92 -10.21 -32.86 -11.03
C ALA A 92 -8.97 -33.72 -11.34
N SER A 93 -7.86 -33.08 -11.74
CA SER A 93 -6.58 -33.73 -12.01
C SER A 93 -5.43 -32.84 -11.54
N ASP A 94 -4.28 -33.45 -11.21
CA ASP A 94 -3.05 -32.73 -10.85
C ASP A 94 -2.29 -32.35 -12.14
N PRO A 95 -2.20 -31.07 -12.51
CA PRO A 95 -1.49 -30.64 -13.71
C PRO A 95 0.03 -30.85 -13.62
N GLY A 96 0.56 -30.88 -12.39
CA GLY A 96 1.97 -31.00 -12.10
C GLY A 96 2.87 -30.05 -12.90
N ILE A 97 3.97 -30.59 -13.41
CA ILE A 97 5.04 -29.82 -14.05
C ILE A 97 4.64 -29.14 -15.37
N SER A 98 3.53 -29.55 -15.98
CA SER A 98 3.08 -29.03 -17.29
C SER A 98 2.75 -27.53 -17.25
N THR A 99 2.40 -27.01 -16.08
CA THR A 99 2.03 -25.59 -15.89
C THR A 99 3.23 -24.67 -15.65
N LEU A 100 4.40 -25.24 -15.31
CA LEU A 100 5.58 -24.46 -14.93
C LEU A 100 6.12 -23.53 -16.03
N PRO A 101 6.17 -23.92 -17.31
CA PRO A 101 6.63 -23.02 -18.38
C PRO A 101 5.83 -21.72 -18.44
N GLY A 102 4.50 -21.81 -18.26
CA GLY A 102 3.61 -20.65 -18.22
C GLY A 102 3.96 -19.70 -17.06
N TRP A 103 4.14 -20.24 -15.86
CA TRP A 103 4.54 -19.46 -14.68
C TRP A 103 5.93 -18.84 -14.81
N GLN A 104 6.88 -19.57 -15.38
CA GLN A 104 8.23 -19.06 -15.63
C GLN A 104 8.24 -17.95 -16.68
N SER A 105 7.37 -18.03 -17.69
CA SER A 105 7.19 -16.95 -18.65
C SER A 105 6.67 -15.68 -17.97
N ARG A 106 5.62 -15.79 -17.14
CA ARG A 106 5.06 -14.67 -16.38
C ARG A 106 6.08 -14.04 -15.42
N LEU A 107 6.85 -14.86 -14.70
CA LEU A 107 7.92 -14.37 -13.83
C LEU A 107 9.00 -13.61 -14.61
N ARG A 108 9.44 -14.15 -15.77
CA ARG A 108 10.41 -13.46 -16.63
C ARG A 108 9.85 -12.14 -17.14
N THR A 109 8.59 -12.10 -17.59
CA THR A 109 7.94 -10.85 -18.00
C THR A 109 7.92 -9.82 -16.85
N ALA A 110 7.61 -10.25 -15.63
CA ALA A 110 7.59 -9.36 -14.46
C ALA A 110 8.98 -8.91 -13.98
N GLN A 111 10.04 -9.68 -14.28
CA GLN A 111 11.44 -9.36 -13.98
C GLN A 111 12.09 -8.51 -15.07
N SER A 112 11.74 -8.75 -16.34
CA SER A 112 12.21 -8.02 -17.51
C SER A 112 11.42 -6.74 -17.76
N ALA A 113 10.25 -6.60 -17.14
CA ALA A 113 9.62 -5.30 -17.01
C ALA A 113 10.68 -4.38 -16.38
N PRO A 114 11.12 -3.31 -17.09
CA PRO A 114 12.02 -2.34 -16.47
C PRO A 114 11.41 -1.99 -15.12
N PRO A 115 12.20 -1.98 -14.02
CA PRO A 115 11.67 -1.72 -12.69
C PRO A 115 10.73 -0.55 -12.86
N ALA A 116 9.42 -0.80 -12.72
CA ALA A 116 8.44 0.22 -12.99
C ALA A 116 8.94 1.42 -12.23
N ASP A 117 9.33 2.43 -12.99
CA ASP A 117 10.24 3.48 -12.60
C ASP A 117 10.07 3.72 -11.10
N ARG A 118 11.08 3.48 -10.27
CA ARG A 118 10.96 3.89 -8.85
C ARG A 118 10.76 5.43 -8.76
N SER A 119 10.97 6.12 -9.88
CA SER A 119 10.58 7.48 -10.27
C SER A 119 9.21 7.62 -10.98
N ALA A 120 8.33 6.63 -10.90
CA ALA A 120 6.90 6.89 -10.73
C ALA A 120 6.68 7.34 -9.28
N GLN A 121 7.47 8.35 -8.85
CA GLN A 121 6.96 9.42 -8.02
C GLN A 121 5.69 9.83 -8.71
N VAL A 122 4.56 9.34 -8.22
CA VAL A 122 3.33 9.71 -8.85
C VAL A 122 3.05 11.11 -8.35
N ARG A 123 3.59 12.06 -9.13
CA ARG A 123 3.41 13.48 -8.94
C ARG A 123 1.92 13.68 -8.76
N LEU A 124 1.56 14.28 -7.63
CA LEU A 124 0.24 14.86 -7.45
C LEU A 124 -0.17 15.56 -8.74
N THR A 125 -1.42 15.37 -9.16
CA THR A 125 -1.95 16.13 -10.29
C THR A 125 -1.83 17.62 -9.98
N ALA A 126 -1.81 18.49 -11.00
CA ALA A 126 -1.72 19.93 -10.76
C ALA A 126 -2.82 20.43 -9.80
N SER A 127 -4.04 19.88 -9.92
CA SER A 127 -5.16 20.17 -9.03
C SER A 127 -4.92 19.69 -7.58
N GLN A 128 -4.35 18.50 -7.39
CA GLN A 128 -4.02 18.01 -6.04
C GLN A 128 -2.91 18.85 -5.40
N ARG A 129 -1.88 19.23 -6.17
CA ARG A 129 -0.80 20.10 -5.69
C ARG A 129 -1.33 21.47 -5.29
N ALA A 130 -2.11 22.11 -6.15
CA ALA A 130 -2.74 23.41 -5.87
C ALA A 130 -3.60 23.35 -4.60
N SER A 131 -4.37 22.27 -4.41
CA SER A 131 -5.15 22.15 -3.18
C SER A 131 -4.31 21.97 -1.93
N ILE A 132 -3.15 21.34 -2.01
CA ILE A 132 -2.23 21.22 -0.88
C ILE A 132 -1.53 22.55 -0.62
N GLU A 133 -1.16 23.29 -1.65
CA GLU A 133 -0.60 24.64 -1.55
C GLU A 133 -1.57 25.63 -0.89
N ASN A 134 -2.88 25.42 -1.01
CA ASN A 134 -3.90 26.18 -0.28
C ASN A 134 -3.82 26.02 1.25
N HIS A 135 -3.08 25.01 1.76
CA HIS A 135 -2.75 24.92 3.18
C HIS A 135 -1.55 25.79 3.59
N GLY A 136 -1.09 26.68 2.71
CA GLY A 136 -0.07 27.68 3.01
C GLY A 136 1.35 27.11 3.07
N ALA A 137 2.17 27.67 3.96
CA ALA A 137 3.58 27.30 4.11
C ALA A 137 3.77 25.82 4.47
N HIS A 138 2.92 25.30 5.37
CA HIS A 138 2.93 23.90 5.78
C HIS A 138 2.65 22.95 4.60
N GLY A 139 1.68 23.31 3.75
CA GLY A 139 1.37 22.54 2.54
C GLY A 139 2.56 22.47 1.58
N ARG A 140 3.25 23.59 1.35
CA ARG A 140 4.46 23.64 0.50
C ARG A 140 5.62 22.83 1.08
N GLU A 141 5.89 22.96 2.38
CA GLU A 141 6.94 22.17 3.05
C GLU A 141 6.70 20.66 2.90
N LEU A 142 5.44 20.21 3.06
CA LEU A 142 5.09 18.81 2.87
C LEU A 142 5.31 18.34 1.43
N LEU A 143 5.04 19.19 0.44
CA LEU A 143 5.30 18.86 -0.96
C LEU A 143 6.80 18.69 -1.23
N ASP A 144 7.64 19.60 -0.71
CA ASP A 144 9.08 19.54 -0.87
C ASP A 144 9.68 18.30 -0.19
N ARG A 145 9.26 18.02 1.06
CA ARG A 145 9.70 16.83 1.80
C ARG A 145 9.26 15.53 1.13
N ALA A 146 8.01 15.47 0.66
CA ALA A 146 7.54 14.28 -0.07
C ALA A 146 8.27 14.10 -1.40
N ALA A 147 8.67 15.18 -2.08
CA ALA A 147 9.50 15.09 -3.28
C ALA A 147 10.93 14.58 -3.00
N ALA A 148 11.39 14.72 -1.76
CA ALA A 148 12.63 14.14 -1.23
C ALA A 148 12.44 12.72 -0.63
N ASP A 149 11.35 12.03 -0.99
CA ASP A 149 11.01 10.67 -0.54
C ASP A 149 10.83 10.52 0.98
N ASP A 150 10.39 11.57 1.67
CA ASP A 150 10.04 11.51 3.10
C ASP A 150 8.70 10.78 3.32
N PRO A 151 8.70 9.61 3.99
CA PRO A 151 7.49 8.82 4.18
C PRO A 151 6.48 9.45 5.17
N ASP A 152 6.92 10.28 6.13
CA ASP A 152 6.02 11.03 7.03
C ASP A 152 5.31 12.14 6.25
N ALA A 153 6.03 12.83 5.35
CA ALA A 153 5.43 13.86 4.50
C ALA A 153 4.39 13.25 3.52
N ALA A 154 4.73 12.13 2.88
CA ALA A 154 3.80 11.40 2.01
C ALA A 154 2.53 10.95 2.77
N TYR A 155 2.67 10.43 3.98
CA TYR A 155 1.53 10.08 4.83
C TYR A 155 0.65 11.29 5.17
N ARG A 156 1.26 12.42 5.55
CA ARG A 156 0.52 13.66 5.89
C ARG A 156 -0.22 14.23 4.69
N LEU A 157 0.39 14.21 3.50
CA LEU A 157 -0.27 14.60 2.25
C LEU A 157 -1.45 13.68 1.93
N ALA A 158 -1.29 12.37 2.14
CA ALA A 158 -2.36 11.40 1.95
C ALA A 158 -3.55 11.67 2.87
N VAL A 159 -3.29 12.03 4.14
CA VAL A 159 -4.34 12.39 5.09
C VAL A 159 -5.09 13.64 4.66
N LEU A 160 -4.39 14.69 4.21
CA LEU A 160 -5.02 15.94 3.73
C LEU A 160 -5.84 15.74 2.45
N LEU A 161 -5.36 14.91 1.51
CA LEU A 161 -6.13 14.58 0.31
C LEU A 161 -7.30 13.65 0.62
N GLY A 162 -7.11 12.72 1.56
CA GLY A 162 -8.09 11.69 1.90
C GLY A 162 -9.34 12.25 2.60
N THR A 163 -9.29 13.45 3.18
CA THR A 163 -10.47 14.10 3.75
C THR A 163 -11.45 14.62 2.70
N ASP A 164 -11.01 14.74 1.44
CA ASP A 164 -11.87 15.01 0.29
C ASP A 164 -12.27 13.68 -0.39
N SER A 165 -13.58 13.39 -0.38
CA SER A 165 -14.13 12.15 -0.95
C SER A 165 -13.86 12.00 -2.45
N GLY A 166 -13.66 13.10 -3.18
CA GLY A 166 -13.33 13.08 -4.61
C GLY A 166 -11.88 12.70 -4.92
N ARG A 167 -11.01 12.60 -3.91
CA ARG A 167 -9.55 12.44 -4.09
C ARG A 167 -8.97 11.16 -3.52
N GLY A 168 -9.84 10.21 -3.16
CA GLY A 168 -9.49 8.91 -2.57
C GLY A 168 -8.37 8.14 -3.31
N PRO A 169 -8.39 8.00 -4.65
CA PRO A 169 -7.34 7.26 -5.36
C PRO A 169 -5.93 7.87 -5.21
N GLY A 170 -5.82 9.21 -5.18
CA GLY A 170 -4.54 9.89 -4.98
C GLY A 170 -4.00 9.72 -3.57
N ALA A 171 -4.88 9.74 -2.57
CA ALA A 171 -4.52 9.53 -1.17
C ALA A 171 -4.06 8.08 -0.91
N VAL A 172 -4.76 7.06 -1.44
CA VAL A 172 -4.39 5.64 -1.29
C VAL A 172 -2.97 5.39 -1.79
N ARG A 173 -2.61 6.00 -2.91
CA ARG A 173 -1.29 5.86 -3.51
C ARG A 173 -0.19 6.44 -2.64
N LEU A 174 -0.36 7.65 -2.13
CA LEU A 174 0.61 8.27 -1.21
C LEU A 174 0.78 7.45 0.08
N LEU A 175 -0.29 6.83 0.60
CA LEU A 175 -0.14 5.92 1.72
C LEU A 175 0.67 4.67 1.37
N ALA A 176 0.54 4.15 0.14
CA ALA A 176 1.29 2.98 -0.29
C ALA A 176 2.79 3.31 -0.38
N GLU A 177 3.12 4.50 -0.88
CA GLU A 177 4.49 5.04 -0.90
C GLU A 177 5.03 5.21 0.53
N ALA A 178 4.28 5.86 1.42
CA ALA A 178 4.67 6.04 2.82
C ALA A 178 4.85 4.70 3.56
N ALA A 179 3.95 3.74 3.34
CA ALA A 179 4.04 2.40 3.93
C ALA A 179 5.25 1.62 3.40
N ALA A 180 5.55 1.72 2.10
CA ALA A 180 6.75 1.15 1.51
C ALA A 180 8.04 1.78 2.07
N GLY A 181 7.99 3.07 2.41
CA GLY A 181 9.05 3.79 3.14
C GLY A 181 9.13 3.46 4.65
N GLY A 182 8.26 2.58 5.17
CA GLY A 182 8.29 2.12 6.57
C GLY A 182 7.39 2.89 7.53
N HIS A 183 6.50 3.76 7.04
CA HIS A 183 5.57 4.50 7.90
C HIS A 183 4.44 3.62 8.42
N ALA A 184 4.52 3.19 9.68
CA ALA A 184 3.60 2.23 10.29
C ALA A 184 2.12 2.66 10.20
N GLN A 185 1.80 3.93 10.51
CA GLN A 185 0.42 4.42 10.44
C GLN A 185 -0.15 4.45 9.02
N ALA A 186 0.70 4.51 8.00
CA ALA A 186 0.26 4.47 6.61
C ALA A 186 -0.13 3.04 6.21
N ALA A 187 0.64 2.05 6.66
CA ALA A 187 0.32 0.65 6.48
C ALA A 187 -0.99 0.26 7.20
N ASP A 188 -1.18 0.74 8.43
CA ASP A 188 -2.41 0.51 9.18
C ASP A 188 -3.64 1.13 8.47
N LEU A 189 -3.49 2.36 7.99
CA LEU A 189 -4.57 3.07 7.30
C LEU A 189 -4.95 2.41 5.96
N LEU A 190 -3.98 1.83 5.25
CA LEU A 190 -4.25 1.02 4.06
C LEU A 190 -4.93 -0.32 4.40
N GLY A 191 -4.49 -0.99 5.47
CA GLY A 191 -5.04 -2.28 5.89
C GLY A 191 -6.48 -2.20 6.40
N ALA A 192 -6.93 -1.03 6.84
CA ALA A 192 -8.26 -0.82 7.40
C ALA A 192 -9.39 -0.81 6.35
N GLY A 193 -9.10 -0.62 5.05
CA GLY A 193 -10.12 -0.44 4.01
C GLY A 193 -10.02 -1.46 2.87
N ARG A 194 -11.12 -2.16 2.55
CA ARG A 194 -11.17 -3.11 1.42
C ARG A 194 -11.24 -2.45 0.02
N GLY A 195 -11.36 -1.12 -0.07
CA GLY A 195 -11.58 -0.41 -1.33
C GLY A 195 -10.96 1.00 -1.41
N GLY A 196 -10.07 1.35 -0.48
CA GLY A 196 -9.44 2.67 -0.41
C GLY A 196 -9.60 3.34 0.96
N ILE A 197 -9.16 4.59 1.05
CA ILE A 197 -9.26 5.39 2.28
C ILE A 197 -10.67 5.98 2.37
N ASP A 198 -11.39 5.63 3.43
CA ASP A 198 -12.61 6.30 3.82
C ASP A 198 -12.31 7.71 4.37
N HIS A 199 -12.97 8.73 3.82
CA HIS A 199 -12.77 10.14 4.20
C HIS A 199 -12.97 10.40 5.69
N ARG A 200 -13.88 9.68 6.37
CA ARG A 200 -14.07 9.80 7.83
C ARG A 200 -12.88 9.22 8.59
N THR A 201 -12.25 8.19 8.05
CA THR A 201 -11.04 7.61 8.61
C THR A 201 -9.86 8.56 8.41
N ALA A 202 -9.72 9.18 7.23
CA ALA A 202 -8.74 10.26 7.00
C ALA A 202 -8.97 11.43 7.98
N ALA A 203 -10.23 11.84 8.21
CA ALA A 203 -10.58 12.89 9.16
C ALA A 203 -10.15 12.58 10.60
N ARG A 204 -10.27 11.31 11.03
CA ARG A 204 -9.77 10.87 12.34
C ARG A 204 -8.25 10.97 12.45
N HIS A 205 -7.53 10.64 11.39
CA HIS A 205 -6.07 10.81 11.34
C HIS A 205 -5.67 12.29 11.32
N ALA A 206 -6.35 13.12 10.52
CA ALA A 206 -6.15 14.56 10.50
C ALA A 206 -6.33 15.17 11.90
N HIS A 207 -7.42 14.85 12.60
CA HIS A 207 -7.63 15.32 13.97
C HIS A 207 -6.51 14.89 14.93
N ARG A 208 -6.00 13.65 14.83
CA ARG A 208 -4.87 13.20 15.68
C ARG A 208 -3.59 13.97 15.39
N LEU A 209 -3.32 14.27 14.11
CA LEU A 209 -2.18 15.10 13.70
C LEU A 209 -2.32 16.53 14.22
N GLY A 210 -3.51 17.12 14.12
CA GLY A 210 -3.83 18.45 14.67
C GLY A 210 -3.58 18.52 16.17
N LYS A 211 -4.10 17.55 16.93
CA LYS A 211 -3.89 17.45 18.39
C LYS A 211 -2.42 17.34 18.76
N SER A 212 -1.69 16.45 18.09
CA SER A 212 -0.25 16.26 18.33
C SER A 212 0.58 17.48 17.93
N ALA A 213 0.13 18.29 16.97
CA ALA A 213 0.78 19.54 16.59
C ALA A 213 0.51 20.64 17.64
N ALA A 214 -0.74 20.77 18.10
CA ALA A 214 -1.11 21.73 19.14
C ALA A 214 -0.39 21.47 20.46
N GLU A 215 -0.30 20.20 20.89
CA GLU A 215 0.42 19.80 22.11
C GLU A 215 1.92 20.14 22.04
N ARG A 216 2.54 19.95 20.87
CA ARG A 216 3.97 20.26 20.66
C ARG A 216 4.25 21.74 20.45
N ALA A 217 3.24 22.54 20.08
CA ALA A 217 3.43 23.94 19.78
C ALA A 217 3.89 24.72 21.03
N GLY A 218 3.40 24.38 22.21
CA GLY A 218 3.76 25.10 23.44
C GLY A 218 3.53 26.62 23.37
N GLY A 219 2.60 27.06 22.52
CA GLY A 219 2.33 28.47 22.23
C GLY A 219 3.01 29.03 20.97
N ASP A 220 3.88 28.28 20.30
CA ASP A 220 4.46 28.69 19.01
C ASP A 220 3.39 28.84 17.94
N ARG A 221 3.33 30.06 17.38
CA ARG A 221 2.35 30.47 16.38
C ARG A 221 2.44 29.65 15.09
N ALA A 222 3.65 29.26 14.68
CA ALA A 222 3.84 28.47 13.46
C ALA A 222 3.32 27.03 13.64
N ALA A 223 3.67 26.39 14.76
CA ALA A 223 3.14 25.07 15.10
C ALA A 223 1.62 25.05 15.30
N LEU A 224 1.03 26.12 15.86
CA LEU A 224 -0.43 26.27 15.94
C LEU A 224 -1.08 26.42 14.56
N ALA A 225 -0.44 27.11 13.61
CA ALA A 225 -0.92 27.17 12.22
C ALA A 225 -0.94 25.78 11.56
N THR A 226 0.08 24.95 11.81
CA THR A 226 0.09 23.54 11.37
C THR A 226 -1.07 22.74 11.99
N ALA A 227 -1.37 22.95 13.28
CA ALA A 227 -2.50 22.29 13.92
C ALA A 227 -3.85 22.68 13.27
N LEU A 228 -4.03 23.97 12.96
CA LEU A 228 -5.23 24.48 12.27
C LEU A 228 -5.44 23.83 10.90
N VAL A 229 -4.38 23.63 10.12
CA VAL A 229 -4.46 22.94 8.82
C VAL A 229 -5.11 21.56 8.96
N TYR A 230 -4.66 20.77 9.93
CA TYR A 230 -5.18 19.42 10.14
C TYR A 230 -6.58 19.40 10.75
N TYR A 231 -6.91 20.33 11.65
CA TYR A 231 -8.28 20.43 12.16
C TYR A 231 -9.28 20.86 11.09
N LYS A 232 -8.92 21.81 10.20
CA LYS A 232 -9.75 22.18 9.04
C LYS A 232 -10.00 20.98 8.13
N ALA A 233 -8.95 20.20 7.83
CA ALA A 233 -9.08 18.97 7.04
C ALA A 233 -9.99 17.95 7.75
N ALA A 234 -9.88 17.80 9.08
CA ALA A 234 -10.76 16.93 9.84
C ALA A 234 -12.23 17.35 9.73
N VAL A 235 -12.54 18.65 9.87
CA VAL A 235 -13.90 19.18 9.68
C VAL A 235 -14.41 18.87 8.26
N GLN A 236 -13.58 19.09 7.24
CA GLN A 236 -13.93 18.79 5.84
C GLN A 236 -14.28 17.31 5.63
N GLY A 237 -13.54 16.40 6.28
CA GLY A 237 -13.82 14.96 6.24
C GLY A 237 -14.97 14.50 7.16
N GLY A 238 -15.75 15.44 7.72
CA GLY A 238 -16.96 15.16 8.51
C GLY A 238 -16.75 15.06 10.03
N ARG A 239 -15.57 15.45 10.54
CA ARG A 239 -15.24 15.38 11.97
C ARG A 239 -15.44 16.75 12.66
N LEU A 240 -16.68 17.03 13.05
CA LEU A 240 -17.12 18.35 13.51
C LEU A 240 -16.62 18.75 14.91
N ASP A 241 -16.23 17.79 15.77
CA ASP A 241 -15.58 18.07 17.07
C ASP A 241 -14.28 18.88 16.90
N ALA A 242 -13.59 18.73 15.78
CA ALA A 242 -12.39 19.52 15.46
C ALA A 242 -12.65 21.03 15.34
N ALA A 243 -13.90 21.46 15.09
CA ALA A 243 -14.24 22.88 15.02
C ALA A 243 -14.05 23.59 16.37
N PHE A 244 -14.31 22.89 17.49
CA PHE A 244 -14.07 23.44 18.82
C PHE A 244 -12.59 23.75 19.05
N GLU A 245 -11.71 22.83 18.65
CA GLU A 245 -10.25 22.99 18.75
C GLU A 245 -9.74 24.17 17.91
N ILE A 246 -10.34 24.40 16.73
CA ILE A 246 -10.04 25.58 15.91
C ILE A 246 -10.38 26.87 16.67
N THR A 247 -11.57 26.93 17.27
CA THR A 247 -12.00 28.11 18.05
C THR A 247 -11.06 28.39 19.22
N GLU A 248 -10.63 27.35 19.94
CA GLU A 248 -9.70 27.48 21.06
C GLU A 248 -8.34 28.03 20.61
N ILE A 249 -7.78 27.52 19.51
CA ILE A 249 -6.51 28.02 18.98
C ILE A 249 -6.63 29.48 18.53
N LEU A 250 -7.69 29.84 17.82
CA LEU A 250 -7.89 31.21 17.33
C LEU A 250 -8.13 32.20 18.47
N ARG A 251 -8.77 31.76 19.56
CA ARG A 251 -8.94 32.58 20.78
C ARG A 251 -7.59 32.87 21.44
N TYR A 252 -6.69 31.88 21.49
CA TYR A 252 -5.39 32.03 22.13
C TYR A 252 -4.39 32.84 21.27
N ALA A 253 -4.35 32.57 19.97
CA ALA A 253 -3.29 33.08 19.10
C ALA A 253 -3.75 34.17 18.10
N GLY A 254 -5.04 34.52 18.13
CA GLY A 254 -5.66 35.59 17.35
C GLY A 254 -6.21 35.12 15.99
N PRO A 255 -7.19 35.86 15.42
CA PRO A 255 -7.88 35.47 14.18
C PRO A 255 -6.98 35.53 12.93
N ASP A 256 -5.88 36.27 12.96
CA ASP A 256 -4.98 36.42 11.80
C ASP A 256 -4.28 35.10 11.42
N LEU A 257 -4.34 34.08 12.29
CA LEU A 257 -3.90 32.72 11.99
C LEU A 257 -4.89 31.93 11.14
N ALA A 258 -6.12 32.42 10.98
CA ALA A 258 -7.11 31.71 10.19
C ALA A 258 -6.69 31.57 8.73
N GLY A 259 -5.94 32.52 8.17
CA GLY A 259 -5.56 32.55 6.75
C GLY A 259 -6.78 32.50 5.79
N PRO A 260 -6.61 32.85 4.51
CA PRO A 260 -7.62 32.52 3.51
C PRO A 260 -7.76 31.01 3.30
#